data_AF-A0A967WAS0-F1
#
_entry.id   AF-A0A967WAS0-F1
#
_cell.length_a   1.000
_cell.length_b   1.000
_cell.length_c   1.000
_cell.angle_alpha   90.00
_cell.angle_beta   90.00
_cell.angle_gamma   90.00
#
_symmetry.space_group_name_H-M   'P 1'
#
loop_
_entity.id
_entity.type
_entity.pdbx_description
1 polymer ?
#
loop_
_entity_poly.entity_id
_entity_poly.type
_entity_poly.pdbx_seq_one_letter_code
_entity_poly.pdbx_strand_id
1 'polypeptide(L)'
;LARRGVLAPPDNLTVDPVPAAIVVRWDTYPGEDICWEVRHNTTPSDTGATDVLVTRGSYYTHYVVDGSGDMDTAAAHYFKVRALRWMGDNNVMYSAWSSWGNATSGGHNL
;
A
#
# COMPACT_ATOMS: atom_id res chain seq x y z
N LEU A 1 26.22 -11.94 -8.78
CA LEU A 1 26.00 -12.28 -7.36
C LEU A 1 24.57 -11.93 -7.00
N ALA A 2 23.65 -12.92 -6.98
CA ALA A 2 22.29 -12.71 -6.50
C ALA A 2 22.34 -12.54 -4.98
N ARG A 3 21.97 -11.35 -4.47
CA ARG A 3 21.81 -11.13 -3.03
C ARG A 3 20.66 -12.02 -2.54
N ARG A 4 21.00 -13.17 -1.94
CA ARG A 4 20.17 -13.81 -0.90
C ARG A 4 20.12 -12.81 0.26
N GLY A 5 19.18 -11.89 0.22
CA GLY A 5 19.10 -10.78 1.15
C GLY A 5 17.69 -10.25 1.19
N VAL A 6 17.22 -10.01 2.40
CA VAL A 6 15.95 -9.35 2.75
C VAL A 6 15.62 -8.26 1.74
N LEU A 7 14.39 -8.28 1.19
CA LEU A 7 13.91 -7.18 0.36
C LEU A 7 13.93 -5.90 1.18
N ALA A 8 14.52 -4.83 0.64
CA ALA A 8 14.37 -3.51 1.22
C ALA A 8 12.88 -3.15 1.37
N PRO A 9 12.48 -2.29 2.30
CA PRO A 9 11.13 -1.73 2.28
C PRO A 9 10.90 -0.93 0.99
N PRO A 10 9.64 -0.76 0.55
CA PRO A 10 9.31 0.13 -0.56
C PRO A 10 9.67 1.58 -0.21
N ASP A 11 10.34 2.27 -1.13
CA ASP A 11 10.74 3.67 -0.98
C ASP A 11 9.75 4.62 -1.69
N ASN A 12 9.86 5.92 -1.39
CA ASN A 12 9.08 7.00 -2.01
C ASN A 12 7.55 6.80 -1.97
N LEU A 13 7.05 6.28 -0.83
CA LEU A 13 5.62 6.17 -0.59
C LEU A 13 4.97 7.57 -0.61
N THR A 14 4.01 7.75 -1.52
CA THR A 14 3.15 8.93 -1.62
C THR A 14 1.69 8.52 -1.49
N VAL A 15 0.91 9.36 -0.82
CA VAL A 15 -0.50 9.15 -0.57
C VAL A 15 -1.20 10.44 -0.96
N ASP A 16 -1.90 10.41 -2.08
CA ASP A 16 -2.51 11.61 -2.67
C ASP A 16 -4.04 11.44 -2.70
N PRO A 17 -4.80 12.35 -2.07
CA PRO A 17 -6.24 12.36 -2.24
C PRO A 17 -6.58 12.79 -3.68
N VAL A 18 -7.54 12.09 -4.30
CA VAL A 18 -8.13 12.44 -5.60
C VAL A 18 -9.66 12.48 -5.44
N PRO A 19 -10.40 13.06 -6.39
CA PRO A 19 -11.85 13.03 -6.32
C PRO A 19 -12.39 11.60 -6.14
N ALA A 20 -13.12 11.38 -5.05
CA ALA A 20 -13.72 10.10 -4.65
C ALA A 20 -12.75 8.95 -4.32
N ALA A 21 -11.43 9.19 -4.21
CA ALA A 21 -10.49 8.13 -3.85
C ALA A 21 -9.18 8.64 -3.21
N ILE A 22 -8.37 7.71 -2.72
CA ILE A 22 -6.98 7.97 -2.31
C ILE A 22 -6.08 7.11 -3.19
N VAL A 23 -5.07 7.74 -3.79
CA VAL A 23 -4.07 7.05 -4.61
C VAL A 23 -2.79 6.90 -3.80
N VAL A 24 -2.35 5.65 -3.66
CA VAL A 24 -1.10 5.29 -2.98
C VAL A 24 -0.08 4.86 -4.04
N ARG A 25 1.11 5.45 -4.04
CA ARG A 25 2.19 5.15 -4.99
C ARG A 25 3.51 4.92 -4.25
N TRP A 26 4.36 4.05 -4.78
CA TRP A 26 5.69 3.75 -4.23
C TRP A 26 6.61 3.26 -5.35
N ASP A 27 7.92 3.23 -5.09
CA ASP A 27 8.89 2.71 -6.04
C ASP A 27 8.84 1.18 -6.12
N THR A 28 8.87 0.66 -7.36
CA THR A 28 8.96 -0.78 -7.61
C THR A 28 10.40 -1.29 -7.55
N TYR A 29 10.61 -2.60 -7.51
CA TYR A 29 11.91 -3.22 -7.82
C TYR A 29 11.92 -3.64 -9.30
N PRO A 30 12.61 -2.89 -10.19
CA PRO A 30 12.61 -3.21 -11.61
C PRO A 30 13.23 -4.58 -11.87
N GLY A 31 12.58 -5.38 -12.73
CA GLY A 31 13.07 -6.71 -13.11
C GLY A 31 12.83 -7.82 -12.07
N GLU A 32 12.11 -7.52 -10.99
CA GLU A 32 11.77 -8.49 -9.95
C GLU A 32 10.29 -8.91 -10.03
N ASP A 33 10.03 -10.19 -9.80
CA ASP A 33 8.69 -10.76 -9.84
C ASP A 33 8.02 -10.69 -8.46
N ILE A 34 7.39 -9.54 -8.17
CA ILE A 34 6.91 -9.17 -6.84
C ILE A 34 5.41 -8.84 -6.82
N CYS A 35 4.75 -9.25 -5.74
CA CYS A 35 3.44 -8.77 -5.33
C CYS A 35 3.61 -7.75 -4.19
N TRP A 36 2.54 -7.04 -3.85
CA TRP A 36 2.55 -6.06 -2.77
C TRP A 36 1.41 -6.31 -1.80
N GLU A 37 1.61 -5.89 -0.57
CA GLU A 37 0.56 -5.86 0.44
C GLU A 37 0.49 -4.44 1.00
N VAL A 38 -0.72 -3.91 0.99
CA VAL A 38 -1.04 -2.55 1.44
C VAL A 38 -1.86 -2.68 2.70
N ARG A 39 -1.42 -2.00 3.75
CA ARG A 39 -2.14 -1.89 5.01
C ARG A 39 -2.81 -0.54 5.12
N HIS A 40 -4.09 -0.52 5.46
CA HIS A 40 -4.89 0.69 5.66
C HIS A 40 -5.47 0.75 7.08
N ASN A 41 -5.42 1.95 7.68
CA ASN A 41 -6.07 2.25 8.95
C ASN A 41 -6.42 3.76 9.05
N THR A 42 -7.31 4.15 9.97
CA THR A 42 -7.67 5.57 10.25
C THR A 42 -6.78 6.22 11.32
N THR A 43 -5.86 5.44 11.90
CA THR A 43 -4.76 5.89 12.75
C THR A 43 -3.49 5.14 12.35
N PRO A 44 -2.27 5.65 12.62
CA PRO A 44 -1.03 4.96 12.27
C PRO A 44 -0.76 3.79 13.24
N SER A 45 -1.59 2.75 13.15
CA SER A 45 -1.59 1.59 14.03
C SER A 45 -1.63 0.29 13.23
N ASP A 46 -0.89 -0.70 13.71
CA ASP A 46 -0.92 -2.07 13.18
C ASP A 46 -2.13 -2.88 13.67
N THR A 47 -2.81 -2.41 14.71
CA THR A 47 -3.99 -3.07 15.26
C THR A 47 -5.25 -2.59 14.55
N GLY A 48 -6.09 -3.53 14.12
CA GLY A 48 -7.36 -3.24 13.44
C GLY A 48 -7.20 -2.77 11.99
N ALA A 49 -6.00 -2.89 11.44
CA ALA A 49 -5.74 -2.49 10.06
C ALA A 49 -6.30 -3.53 9.07
N THR A 50 -6.69 -3.04 7.89
CA THR A 50 -7.12 -3.89 6.78
C THR A 50 -5.95 -4.08 5.81
N ASP A 51 -5.65 -5.34 5.48
CA ASP A 51 -4.57 -5.69 4.55
C ASP A 51 -5.16 -6.11 3.20
N VAL A 52 -4.67 -5.51 2.12
CA VAL A 52 -5.07 -5.82 0.74
C VAL A 52 -3.85 -6.24 -0.08
N LEU A 53 -3.97 -7.39 -0.74
CA LEU A 53 -2.94 -7.92 -1.63
C LEU A 53 -3.11 -7.33 -3.03
N VAL A 54 -2.02 -6.82 -3.58
CA VAL A 54 -1.94 -6.19 -4.89
C VAL A 54 -1.06 -7.05 -5.79
N THR A 55 -1.61 -7.45 -6.92
CA THR A 55 -0.97 -8.33 -7.88
C THR A 55 0.13 -7.62 -8.68
N ARG A 56 1.03 -8.44 -9.24
CA ARG A 56 2.24 -8.04 -9.97
C ARG A 56 1.98 -6.96 -11.02
N GLY A 57 2.92 -6.01 -11.15
CA GLY A 57 2.92 -4.99 -12.20
C GLY A 57 1.89 -3.87 -12.04
N SER A 58 1.07 -3.90 -10.99
CA SER A 58 0.16 -2.80 -10.67
C SER A 58 0.90 -1.71 -9.90
N TYR A 59 1.28 -0.64 -10.60
CA TYR A 59 1.87 0.59 -10.04
C TYR A 59 0.85 1.46 -9.28
N TYR A 60 -0.40 1.02 -9.25
CA TYR A 60 -1.53 1.78 -8.78
C TYR A 60 -2.47 0.82 -8.07
N THR A 61 -2.57 0.97 -6.75
CA THR A 61 -3.75 0.44 -6.07
C THR A 61 -4.70 1.61 -5.90
N HIS A 62 -5.70 1.66 -6.77
CA HIS A 62 -6.88 2.46 -6.52
C HIS A 62 -7.57 1.83 -5.32
N TYR A 63 -7.32 2.36 -4.12
CA TYR A 63 -8.08 1.92 -2.95
C TYR A 63 -9.42 2.65 -3.01
N VAL A 64 -10.36 2.07 -3.77
CA VAL A 64 -11.78 2.33 -3.56
C VAL A 64 -12.11 1.58 -2.28
N VAL A 65 -12.37 2.31 -1.20
CA VAL A 65 -13.05 1.72 -0.05
C VAL A 65 -14.41 1.30 -0.59
N ASP A 66 -14.56 -0.01 -0.82
CA ASP A 66 -15.72 -0.58 -1.50
C ASP A 66 -17.01 -0.18 -0.78
N GLY A 67 -17.82 0.64 -1.45
CA GLY A 67 -19.26 0.43 -1.50
C GLY A 67 -20.17 0.83 -0.33
N SER A 68 -19.70 1.49 0.74
CA SER A 68 -20.62 2.09 1.73
C SER A 68 -20.80 3.61 1.63
N GLY A 69 -20.25 4.24 0.59
CA GLY A 69 -20.70 5.57 0.14
C GLY A 69 -20.05 6.78 0.79
N ASP A 70 -19.35 6.66 1.92
CA ASP A 70 -18.67 7.80 2.53
C ASP A 70 -17.24 7.40 2.93
N MET A 71 -16.23 7.87 2.19
CA MET A 71 -15.03 8.28 2.92
C MET A 71 -15.52 9.33 3.90
N ASP A 72 -15.32 9.12 5.21
CA ASP A 72 -15.44 10.24 6.13
C ASP A 72 -14.44 11.28 5.65
N THR A 73 -14.95 12.28 4.93
CA THR A 73 -14.17 13.29 4.23
C THR A 73 -13.37 14.19 5.18
N ALA A 74 -13.48 13.97 6.49
CA ALA A 74 -12.70 14.63 7.52
C ALA A 74 -11.66 13.72 8.18
N ALA A 75 -11.67 12.41 7.93
CA ALA A 75 -10.79 11.46 8.60
C ALA A 75 -9.40 11.37 7.93
N ALA A 76 -8.37 11.23 8.76
CA ALA A 76 -7.04 10.88 8.28
C ALA A 76 -6.99 9.39 7.92
N HIS A 77 -6.44 9.08 6.75
CA HIS A 77 -6.20 7.72 6.28
C HIS A 77 -4.70 7.46 6.23
N TYR A 78 -4.28 6.37 6.85
CA TYR A 78 -2.88 5.95 6.96
C TYR A 78 -2.66 4.68 6.16
N PHE A 79 -1.58 4.67 5.39
CA PHE A 79 -1.18 3.55 4.53
C PHE A 79 0.28 3.20 4.74
N LYS A 80 0.60 1.91 4.67
CA LYS A 80 1.97 1.43 4.50
C LYS A 80 1.99 0.21 3.60
N VAL A 81 3.12 -0.03 2.96
CA VAL A 81 3.26 -1.04 1.91
C VAL A 81 4.46 -1.94 2.22
N ARG A 82 4.36 -3.21 1.84
CA ARG A 82 5.51 -4.13 1.79
C ARG A 82 5.50 -4.95 0.51
N ALA A 83 6.69 -5.39 0.11
CA ALA A 83 6.89 -6.25 -1.04
C ALA A 83 6.87 -7.72 -0.64
N LEU A 84 6.35 -8.56 -1.54
CA LEU A 84 6.28 -10.01 -1.44
C LEU A 84 6.93 -10.61 -2.67
N ARG A 85 7.99 -11.39 -2.49
CA ARG A 85 8.63 -12.16 -3.57
C ARG A 85 8.36 -13.64 -3.40
N TRP A 86 7.88 -14.28 -4.45
CA TRP A 86 7.78 -15.73 -4.52
C TRP A 86 9.16 -16.33 -4.80
N MET A 87 9.61 -17.24 -3.95
CA MET A 87 10.94 -17.86 -4.04
C MET A 87 10.89 -19.28 -4.60
N GLY A 88 9.73 -19.73 -5.11
CA GLY A 88 9.46 -21.15 -5.41
C GLY A 88 9.07 -21.94 -4.16
N ASP A 89 8.62 -23.18 -4.35
CA ASP A 89 8.30 -24.16 -3.30
C ASP A 89 7.49 -23.60 -2.11
N ASN A 90 6.43 -22.84 -2.40
CA ASN A 90 5.54 -22.20 -1.40
C ASN A 90 6.23 -21.24 -0.42
N ASN A 91 7.44 -20.76 -0.73
CA ASN A 91 8.12 -19.78 0.10
C ASN A 91 7.88 -18.36 -0.42
N VAL A 92 7.42 -17.49 0.47
CA VAL A 92 7.26 -16.05 0.22
C VAL A 92 8.23 -15.29 1.10
N MET A 93 9.07 -14.46 0.49
CA MET A 93 9.90 -13.49 1.20
C MET A 93 9.17 -12.16 1.29
N TYR A 94 9.17 -11.59 2.49
CA TYR A 94 8.59 -10.28 2.78
C TYR A 94 9.70 -9.25 2.96
N SER A 95 9.49 -8.04 2.48
CA SER A 95 10.26 -6.88 2.93
C SER A 95 9.82 -6.45 4.34
N ALA A 96 10.61 -5.56 4.94
CA ALA A 96 10.06 -4.69 5.97
C ALA A 96 8.92 -3.83 5.39
N TRP A 97 8.03 -3.36 6.27
CA TRP A 97 7.06 -2.35 5.91
C TRP A 97 7.75 -1.01 5.62
N SER A 98 7.18 -0.23 4.69
CA SER A 98 7.49 1.19 4.56
C SER A 98 7.15 1.95 5.85
N SER A 99 7.59 3.20 5.93
CA SER A 99 6.98 4.17 6.85
C SER A 99 5.50 4.37 6.51
N TRP A 100 4.73 4.89 7.48
CA TRP A 100 3.36 5.31 7.24
C TRP A 100 3.35 6.56 6.34
N GLY A 101 2.57 6.50 5.26
CA GLY A 101 2.09 7.67 4.53
C GLY A 101 0.65 7.96 4.92
N ASN A 102 0.20 9.20 4.77
CA ASN A 102 -1.17 9.58 5.10
C ASN A 102 -1.74 10.63 4.16
N ALA A 103 -3.05 10.60 4.01
CA ALA A 103 -3.83 11.67 3.41
C ALA A 103 -5.12 11.87 4.20
N THR A 104 -5.60 13.11 4.22
CA THR A 104 -6.98 13.41 4.56
C THR A 104 -7.71 13.51 3.23
N SER A 105 -8.81 12.77 3.06
CA SER A 105 -9.68 12.92 1.90
C SER A 105 -10.13 14.39 1.87
N GLY A 106 -9.86 15.10 0.78
CA GLY A 106 -10.32 16.48 0.65
C GLY A 106 -11.84 16.45 0.55
N GLY A 107 -12.54 17.10 1.49
CA GLY A 107 -13.99 17.25 1.42
C GLY A 107 -14.43 17.82 0.08
N HIS A 108 -15.02 16.97 -0.75
CA HIS A 108 -15.76 17.38 -1.91
C HIS A 108 -17.23 17.42 -1.51
N ASN A 109 -17.74 18.63 -1.25
CA ASN A 109 -19.17 18.87 -1.36
C ASN A 109 -19.55 18.53 -2.81
N LEU A 110 -20.33 17.46 -2.99
CA LEU A 110 -21.04 17.20 -4.23
C LEU A 110 -22.09 18.30 -4.49
#